data_AF-A0A7T1I045-F1
#
_entry.id   AF-A0A7T1I045-F1
#
_cell.length_a   1.000
_cell.length_b   1.000
_cell.length_c   1.000
_cell.angle_alpha   90.00
_cell.angle_beta   90.00
_cell.angle_gamma   90.00
#
_symmetry.space_group_name_H-M   'P 1'
#
loop_
_entity.id
_entity.type
_entity.pdbx_description
1 polymer ?
#
loop_
_entity_poly.entity_id
_entity_poly.type
_entity_poly.pdbx_seq_one_letter_code
_entity_poly.pdbx_strand_id
1 'polypeptide(L)'
;MRIRGVFETFDLEQVAGTLVGFWTPSYARTINVPGYHLHLLSDDHRHAGHVLELQSRELELELHRESHLQLVLPESPAFLKADLSGDPAAALAKAEGDHKA
;
A
#
# COMPACT_ATOMS: atom_id res chain seq x y z
N MET A 1 -11.79 12.32 24.84
CA MET A 1 -10.49 12.01 24.23
C MET A 1 -10.56 10.61 23.64
N ARG A 2 -10.62 10.51 22.30
CA ARG A 2 -10.55 9.24 21.54
C ARG A 2 -9.46 9.44 20.51
N ILE A 3 -8.47 8.55 20.50
CA ILE A 3 -7.41 8.52 19.50
C ILE A 3 -7.80 7.44 18.47
N ARG A 4 -7.92 7.82 17.20
CA ARG A 4 -8.01 6.90 16.05
C ARG A 4 -7.25 7.53 14.88
N GLY A 5 -6.05 7.02 14.64
CA GLY A 5 -5.24 7.07 13.41
C GLY A 5 -5.02 8.45 12.78
N VAL A 6 -3.88 9.08 13.06
CA VAL A 6 -3.33 10.16 12.22
C VAL A 6 -2.15 9.54 11.47
N PHE A 7 -2.33 9.25 10.19
CA PHE A 7 -1.20 9.16 9.28
C PHE A 7 -1.01 10.56 8.71
N GLU A 8 0.19 11.10 8.82
CA GLU A 8 0.53 12.38 8.18
C GLU A 8 0.52 12.18 6.67
N THR A 9 -0.20 13.04 5.96
CA THR A 9 -0.22 13.09 4.49
C THR A 9 0.59 14.26 4.00
N PHE A 10 1.24 14.10 2.86
CA PHE A 10 2.09 15.13 2.26
C PHE A 10 1.70 15.31 0.80
N ASP A 11 1.50 16.56 0.40
CA ASP A 11 1.42 16.95 -1.00
C ASP A 11 2.81 17.34 -1.48
N LEU A 12 3.37 16.56 -2.40
CA LEU A 12 4.70 16.75 -2.93
C LEU A 12 4.61 17.19 -4.40
N GLU A 13 5.17 18.36 -4.69
CA GLU A 13 5.23 18.90 -6.05
C GLU A 13 6.65 18.83 -6.59
N GLN A 14 6.77 18.46 -7.88
CA GLN A 14 8.03 18.45 -8.62
C GLN A 14 9.16 17.64 -7.95
N VAL A 15 8.80 16.52 -7.31
CA VAL A 15 9.77 15.61 -6.68
C VAL A 15 10.28 14.59 -7.70
N ALA A 16 11.61 14.45 -7.78
CA ALA A 16 12.26 13.32 -8.42
C ALA A 16 12.42 12.18 -7.39
N GLY A 17 12.13 10.96 -7.81
CA GLY A 17 12.11 9.81 -6.92
C GLY A 17 11.76 8.53 -7.63
N THR A 18 11.83 7.44 -6.88
CA THR A 18 11.49 6.10 -7.34
C THR A 18 10.18 5.65 -6.71
N LEU A 19 9.26 5.16 -7.55
CA LEU A 19 8.04 4.48 -7.14
C LEU A 19 8.29 2.97 -7.13
N VAL A 20 7.97 2.31 -6.02
CA VAL A 20 8.12 0.85 -5.88
C VAL A 20 6.86 0.25 -5.33
N GLY A 21 6.43 -0.88 -5.87
CA GLY A 21 5.30 -1.59 -5.34
C GLY A 21 4.86 -2.77 -6.19
N PHE A 22 3.63 -3.22 -5.95
CA PHE A 22 3.08 -4.41 -6.58
C PHE A 22 1.72 -4.12 -7.20
N TRP A 23 1.42 -4.86 -8.26
CA TRP A 23 0.04 -5.04 -8.70
C TRP A 23 -0.47 -6.38 -8.22
N THR A 24 -1.62 -6.39 -7.55
CA THR A 24 -2.27 -7.63 -7.07
C THR A 24 -3.58 -7.86 -7.81
N PRO A 25 -3.85 -9.08 -8.32
CA PRO A 25 -5.14 -9.42 -8.92
C PRO A 25 -6.27 -9.39 -7.88
N SER A 26 -7.47 -9.02 -8.30
CA SER A 26 -8.64 -8.85 -7.42
C SER A 26 -9.01 -10.11 -6.63
N TYR A 27 -8.78 -11.31 -7.18
CA TYR A 27 -9.06 -12.57 -6.48
C TYR A 27 -8.12 -12.84 -5.29
N ALA A 28 -6.99 -12.14 -5.17
CA ALA A 28 -6.02 -12.30 -4.09
C ALA A 28 -6.21 -11.27 -2.94
N ARG A 29 -7.39 -10.63 -2.86
CA ARG A 29 -7.69 -9.55 -1.90
C ARG A 29 -7.56 -9.92 -0.42
N THR A 30 -7.66 -11.20 -0.09
CA THR A 30 -7.52 -11.70 1.29
C THR A 30 -6.06 -11.82 1.72
N ILE A 31 -5.14 -11.79 0.76
CA ILE A 31 -3.69 -11.95 1.00
C ILE A 31 -2.93 -10.63 0.80
N ASN A 32 -3.37 -9.76 -0.13
CA ASN A 32 -2.72 -8.48 -0.40
C ASN A 32 -3.71 -7.44 -0.95
N VAL A 33 -3.26 -6.19 -1.15
CA VAL A 33 -4.05 -5.05 -1.64
C VAL A 33 -4.28 -5.15 -3.15
N PRO A 34 -5.54 -5.31 -3.63
CA PRO A 34 -5.84 -5.37 -5.06
C PRO A 34 -5.47 -4.09 -5.83
N GLY A 35 -5.05 -4.24 -7.07
CA GLY A 35 -4.59 -3.12 -7.89
C GLY A 35 -3.15 -2.73 -7.57
N TYR A 36 -2.78 -1.49 -7.89
CA TYR A 36 -1.44 -0.97 -7.60
C TYR A 36 -1.37 -0.48 -6.15
N HIS A 37 -0.40 -1.00 -5.41
CA HIS A 37 0.02 -0.49 -4.11
C HIS A 37 1.45 -0.01 -4.26
N LEU A 38 1.64 1.32 -4.30
CA LEU A 38 2.93 1.95 -4.58
C LEU A 38 3.39 2.81 -3.41
N HIS A 39 4.69 2.79 -3.15
CA HIS A 39 5.38 3.68 -2.23
C HIS A 39 6.37 4.54 -3.01
N LEU A 40 6.62 5.76 -2.54
CA LEU A 40 7.62 6.69 -3.07
C LEU A 40 8.84 6.72 -2.15
N LEU A 41 10.03 6.85 -2.75
CA LEU A 41 11.24 7.34 -2.10
C LEU A 41 11.84 8.46 -2.98
N SER A 42 11.96 9.68 -2.44
CA SER A 42 12.58 10.79 -3.16
C SER A 42 14.09 10.58 -3.30
N ASP A 43 14.68 11.11 -4.37
CA ASP A 43 16.13 10.93 -4.66
C ASP A 43 17.04 11.57 -3.59
N ASP A 44 16.54 12.61 -2.92
CA ASP A 44 17.24 13.25 -1.79
C ASP A 44 17.05 12.48 -0.47
N HIS A 45 16.28 11.40 -0.47
CA HIS A 45 15.88 10.57 0.68
C HIS A 45 15.24 11.34 1.84
N ARG A 46 14.67 12.52 1.58
CA ARG A 46 13.99 13.34 2.59
C ARG A 46 12.51 13.01 2.72
N HIS A 47 11.92 12.44 1.68
CA HIS A 47 10.51 12.10 1.63
C HIS A 47 10.34 10.65 1.19
N ALA A 48 9.46 9.94 1.88
CA ALA A 48 9.03 8.61 1.51
C ALA A 48 7.62 8.36 2.06
N GLY A 49 6.88 7.45 1.45
CA GLY A 49 5.55 7.10 1.96
C GLY A 49 4.69 6.34 0.96
N HIS A 50 3.50 5.98 1.43
CA HIS A 50 2.45 5.36 0.61
C HIS A 50 1.84 6.40 -0.34
N VAL A 51 1.62 6.02 -1.60
CA VAL A 51 1.11 6.92 -2.63
C VAL A 51 -0.41 6.82 -2.71
N LEU A 52 -1.09 7.94 -2.43
CA LEU A 52 -2.54 8.05 -2.51
C LEU A 52 -3.00 8.55 -3.89
N GLU A 53 -2.26 9.51 -4.45
CA GLU A 53 -2.49 10.08 -5.76
C GLU A 53 -1.13 10.37 -6.43
N LEU A 54 -1.06 10.22 -7.75
CA LEU A 54 0.14 10.48 -8.53
C LEU A 54 -0.22 11.17 -9.83
N GLN A 55 0.44 12.30 -10.07
CA GLN A 55 0.47 12.96 -11.38
C GLN A 55 1.92 13.12 -11.82
N SER A 56 2.26 12.61 -13.00
CA SER A 56 3.56 12.82 -13.61
C SER A 56 3.43 13.15 -15.10
N ARG A 57 4.43 13.86 -15.63
CA ARG A 57 4.57 14.11 -17.08
C ARG A 57 5.30 12.97 -17.78
N GLU A 58 6.25 12.35 -17.10
CA GLU A 58 7.11 11.29 -17.63
C GLU A 58 7.44 10.30 -16.51
N LEU A 59 7.38 9.01 -16.83
CA LEU A 59 7.75 7.92 -15.94
C LEU A 59 8.49 6.88 -16.76
N GLU A 60 9.66 6.46 -16.26
CA GLU A 60 10.31 5.25 -16.72
C GLU A 60 9.76 4.07 -15.92
N LEU A 61 9.37 3.00 -16.61
CA LEU A 61 8.70 1.86 -16.00
C LEU A 61 9.51 0.57 -16.22
N GLU A 62 9.87 -0.07 -15.12
CA GLU A 62 10.37 -1.44 -15.10
C GLU A 62 9.32 -2.36 -14.47
N LEU A 63 9.09 -3.51 -15.08
CA LEU A 63 8.11 -4.49 -14.62
C LEU A 63 8.76 -5.86 -14.50
N HIS A 64 8.55 -6.50 -13.35
CA HIS A 64 8.85 -7.91 -13.16
C HIS A 64 7.55 -8.70 -12.97
N ARG A 65 7.29 -9.64 -13.87
CA ARG A 65 6.12 -10.52 -13.80
C ARG A 65 6.44 -11.72 -12.91
N GLU A 66 5.88 -11.73 -11.71
CA GLU A 66 5.96 -12.85 -10.80
C GLU A 66 4.66 -13.67 -10.85
N SER A 67 4.78 -15.00 -10.92
CA SER A 67 3.64 -15.93 -10.90
C SER A 67 3.62 -16.79 -9.65
N HIS A 68 4.64 -16.68 -8.80
CA HIS A 68 4.79 -17.43 -7.57
C HIS A 68 4.69 -16.52 -6.34
N LEU A 69 3.78 -16.87 -5.42
CA LEU A 69 3.60 -16.17 -4.16
C LEU A 69 4.02 -17.09 -3.01
N GLN A 70 5.05 -16.69 -2.25
CA GLN A 70 5.41 -17.34 -1.01
C GLN A 70 4.84 -16.55 0.17
N LEU A 71 3.97 -17.19 0.95
CA LEU A 71 3.37 -16.60 2.14
C LEU A 71 3.97 -17.23 3.40
N VAL A 72 4.54 -16.40 4.27
CA VAL A 72 5.01 -16.81 5.59
C VAL A 72 4.00 -16.32 6.62
N LEU A 73 3.35 -17.25 7.32
CA LEU A 73 2.33 -16.93 8.30
C LEU A 73 2.98 -16.65 9.67
N PRO A 74 2.62 -15.56 10.37
CA PRO A 74 3.11 -15.31 11.72
C PRO A 74 2.63 -16.36 12.72
N GLU A 75 3.53 -16.89 13.55
CA GLU A 75 3.20 -17.87 14.61
C GLU A 75 2.78 -17.20 15.93
N SER A 76 2.61 -15.88 15.93
CA SER A 76 2.22 -15.15 17.14
C SER A 76 0.83 -15.56 17.63
N PRO A 77 0.60 -15.64 18.96
CA PRO A 77 -0.73 -15.93 19.49
C PRO A 77 -1.82 -14.96 19.03
N ALA A 78 -1.46 -13.71 18.72
CA ALA A 78 -2.39 -12.72 18.20
C ALA A 78 -2.90 -13.09 16.80
N PHE A 79 -2.00 -13.51 15.91
CA PHE A 79 -2.37 -13.93 14.55
C PHE A 79 -3.17 -15.24 14.57
N LEU A 80 -2.71 -16.24 15.33
CA LEU A 80 -3.35 -17.57 15.39
C LEU A 80 -4.77 -17.55 16.00
N LYS A 81 -5.10 -16.52 16.80
CA LYS A 81 -6.43 -16.35 17.41
C LYS A 81 -7.30 -15.32 16.69
N ALA A 82 -6.76 -14.64 15.68
CA ALA A 82 -7.52 -13.63 14.94
C ALA A 82 -8.60 -14.30 14.08
N ASP A 83 -9.80 -13.75 14.10
CA ASP A 83 -10.83 -14.11 13.12
C ASP A 83 -10.58 -13.32 11.83
N LEU A 84 -10.01 -14.01 10.84
CA LEU A 84 -9.69 -13.47 9.51
C LEU A 84 -10.65 -13.99 8.42
N SER A 85 -11.81 -14.52 8.82
CA SER A 85 -12.78 -15.12 7.87
C SER A 85 -13.66 -14.10 7.15
N GLY A 86 -13.71 -12.86 7.65
CA GLY A 86 -14.49 -11.77 7.06
C GLY A 86 -13.89 -11.21 5.77
N ASP A 87 -14.71 -10.50 5.00
CA ASP A 87 -14.26 -9.77 3.81
C ASP A 87 -13.46 -8.50 4.21
N PRO A 88 -12.16 -8.38 3.89
CA PRO A 88 -11.35 -7.25 4.34
C PRO A 88 -11.60 -5.98 3.51
N ALA A 89 -12.57 -5.94 2.60
CA ALA A 89 -12.72 -4.87 1.61
C ALA A 89 -12.81 -3.47 2.17
N ALA A 90 -13.73 -3.27 3.11
CA ALA A 90 -13.94 -1.97 3.74
C ALA A 90 -12.72 -1.56 4.58
N ALA A 91 -12.05 -2.53 5.22
CA ALA A 91 -10.86 -2.25 6.03
C ALA A 91 -9.67 -1.84 5.16
N LEU A 92 -9.44 -2.54 4.04
CA LEU A 92 -8.39 -2.22 3.07
C LEU A 92 -8.64 -0.87 2.41
N ALA A 93 -9.86 -0.62 1.91
CA ALA A 93 -10.19 0.66 1.29
C ALA A 93 -9.99 1.84 2.25
N LYS A 94 -10.24 1.63 3.54
CA LYS A 94 -9.98 2.64 4.57
C LYS A 94 -8.49 2.81 4.87
N ALA A 95 -7.70 1.73 4.86
CA ALA A 95 -6.29 1.78 5.24
C ALA A 95 -5.38 2.28 4.10
N GLU A 96 -5.69 1.89 2.87
CA GLU A 96 -4.84 2.08 1.67
C GLU A 96 -5.39 3.15 0.71
N GLY A 97 -6.56 3.70 1.00
CA GLY A 97 -7.22 4.70 0.16
C GLY A 97 -7.06 6.11 0.70
N ASP A 98 -7.24 7.09 -0.19
CA ASP A 98 -7.34 8.50 0.20
C ASP A 98 -8.53 8.70 1.16
N HIS A 99 -8.27 9.29 2.31
CA HIS A 99 -9.29 9.65 3.29
C HIS A 99 -9.97 10.94 2.82
N LYS A 100 -10.91 10.83 1.88
CA LYS A 100 -11.82 11.95 1.64
C LYS A 100 -12.69 12.16 2.88
N ALA A 101 -12.51 13.32 3.52
CA ALA A 101 -13.39 13.83 4.57
C ALA A 101 -14.82 14.03 4.06
#